data_AF-A0A1B0CZL7-F1
#
_entry.id   AF-A0A1B0CZL7-F1
#
_cell.length_a   1.000
_cell.length_b   1.000
_cell.length_c   1.000
_cell.angle_alpha   90.00
_cell.angle_beta   90.00
_cell.angle_gamma   90.00
#
_symmetry.space_group_name_H-M   'P 1'
#
loop_
_entity.id
_entity.type
_entity.pdbx_description
1 polymer ?
#
loop_
_entity_poly.entity_id
_entity_poly.type
_entity_poly.pdbx_seq_one_letter_code
_entity_poly.pdbx_strand_id
1 'polypeptide(L)'
;MNCSESEEKYYRGKLNSRHVHESATNAKEREKVYLEGGIHFITTRILVVDLLKNRIPIEMITGIVVLRAHMIIESCQEAFALRLYRQRNREGFVKGFSNSAESFTFGYGQVDRVINNLYVEEMFVWPRFQSLIQATLKKYEPVIVEFHVPMSQKMTSIQADILDIMNYLVKEVKRINPHIDMQEITVENCVTKKFHKILQLQLDTVWHQLSQQTKMLISDLKVLRSLMISTIYHDCISLYATLKKYKSAEYVMNSSGWGILDAADHMFETAKKRVFNDKEEFEPEWGAKWKSLSEILRVEIPNDIKLNVGHRKNKSAVVLILCQDNKTCYQLNQYLLLGAERCLFHMALQNDVKVVKMAKNYQEMIDSKNIILEKVKLQGTQKPEVVGVSDPEELQGEVEEDPMDTYQAS
;
A
#
# COMPACT_ATOMS: atom_id res chain seq x y z
N MET A 1 18.40 -14.36 7.44
CA MET A 1 18.36 -13.95 6.00
C MET A 1 17.03 -13.31 5.67
N ASN A 2 17.02 -12.44 4.65
CA ASN A 2 15.82 -11.79 4.12
C ASN A 2 15.08 -10.99 5.20
N CYS A 3 15.80 -10.08 5.86
CA CYS A 3 15.32 -9.15 6.86
C CYS A 3 15.29 -7.74 6.25
N SER A 4 14.30 -6.91 6.59
CA SER A 4 14.38 -5.48 6.29
C SER A 4 15.34 -4.79 7.27
N GLU A 5 15.90 -3.63 6.91
CA GLU A 5 16.80 -2.89 7.79
C GLU A 5 16.14 -2.48 9.12
N SER A 6 14.84 -2.14 9.07
CA SER A 6 14.07 -1.79 10.26
C SER A 6 13.88 -2.98 11.21
N GLU A 7 13.59 -4.16 10.65
CA GLU A 7 13.50 -5.40 11.43
C GLU A 7 14.86 -5.79 12.00
N GLU A 8 15.95 -5.62 11.24
CA GLU A 8 17.30 -5.91 11.73
C GLU A 8 17.64 -5.03 12.94
N LYS A 9 17.37 -3.72 12.84
CA LYS A 9 17.55 -2.77 13.96
C LYS A 9 16.70 -3.18 15.17
N TYR A 10 15.46 -3.59 14.96
CA TYR A 10 14.57 -4.05 16.02
C TYR A 10 15.09 -5.31 16.72
N TYR A 11 15.46 -6.34 15.94
CA TYR A 11 15.99 -7.59 16.49
C TYR A 11 17.31 -7.35 17.21
N ARG A 12 18.19 -6.49 16.68
CA ARG A 12 19.43 -6.11 17.34
C ARG A 12 19.18 -5.45 18.68
N GLY A 13 18.27 -4.46 18.73
CA GLY A 13 17.91 -3.77 19.97
C GLY A 13 17.26 -4.67 21.02
N LYS A 14 16.62 -5.78 20.61
CA LYS A 14 16.09 -6.80 21.52
C LYS A 14 17.11 -7.85 21.94
N LEU A 15 18.03 -8.21 21.04
CA LEU A 15 19.01 -9.26 21.27
C LEU A 15 20.25 -8.80 22.04
N ASN A 16 20.51 -7.47 22.13
CA ASN A 16 21.48 -6.78 23.02
C ASN A 16 22.57 -7.68 23.62
N SER A 17 23.35 -8.35 22.75
CA SER A 17 24.38 -9.30 23.13
C SER A 17 25.67 -8.95 22.41
N ARG A 18 26.78 -9.25 23.08
CA ARG A 18 28.16 -9.02 22.58
C ARG A 18 28.47 -9.80 21.29
N HIS A 19 27.64 -10.77 20.94
CA HIS A 19 27.80 -11.68 19.81
C HIS A 19 26.75 -11.45 18.71
N VAL A 20 26.27 -10.21 18.53
CA VAL A 20 25.39 -9.82 17.42
C VAL A 20 26.15 -8.86 16.53
N HIS A 21 26.47 -9.29 15.31
CA HIS A 21 27.33 -8.55 14.40
C HIS A 21 26.58 -8.08 13.16
N GLU A 22 26.90 -6.87 12.71
CA GLU A 22 26.50 -6.33 11.41
C GLU A 22 27.37 -6.91 10.30
N SER A 23 26.83 -6.97 9.09
CA SER A 23 27.63 -7.27 7.91
C SER A 23 28.66 -6.17 7.67
N ALA A 24 29.94 -6.45 7.95
CA ALA A 24 31.02 -5.51 7.66
C ALA A 24 31.15 -5.24 6.15
N THR A 25 31.44 -4.00 5.77
CA THR A 25 31.60 -3.59 4.36
C THR A 25 32.85 -4.22 3.74
N ASN A 26 33.93 -4.36 4.50
CA ASN A 26 35.18 -4.92 4.04
C ASN A 26 35.23 -6.46 4.13
N ALA A 27 35.70 -7.11 3.06
CA ALA A 27 35.75 -8.56 2.96
C ALA A 27 36.62 -9.23 4.04
N LYS A 28 37.77 -8.63 4.38
CA LYS A 28 38.68 -9.18 5.40
C LYS A 28 38.14 -9.01 6.82
N GLU A 29 37.38 -7.95 7.07
CA GLU A 29 36.74 -7.74 8.36
C GLU A 29 35.57 -8.71 8.53
N ARG A 30 34.79 -8.98 7.48
CA ARG A 30 33.74 -10.01 7.52
C ARG A 30 34.28 -11.38 7.91
N GLU A 31 35.40 -11.80 7.33
CA GLU A 31 36.04 -13.08 7.66
C GLU A 31 36.42 -13.16 9.15
N LYS A 32 36.99 -12.09 9.71
CA LYS A 32 37.27 -12.02 11.16
C LYS A 32 36.00 -12.10 11.99
N VAL A 33 34.97 -11.34 11.62
CA VAL A 33 33.68 -11.32 12.32
C VAL A 33 33.00 -12.70 12.27
N TYR A 34 33.08 -13.43 11.16
CA TYR A 34 32.55 -14.79 11.08
C TYR A 34 33.30 -15.77 11.99
N LEU A 35 34.60 -15.56 12.22
CA LEU A 35 35.42 -16.37 13.13
C LEU A 35 35.18 -16.02 14.60
N GLU A 36 34.83 -14.76 14.92
CA GLU A 36 34.40 -14.34 16.26
C GLU A 36 33.10 -15.05 16.67
N GLY A 37 32.30 -15.48 15.69
CA GLY A 37 31.07 -16.23 15.88
C GLY A 37 29.90 -15.37 16.37
N GLY A 38 28.78 -16.03 16.66
CA GLY A 38 27.55 -15.37 17.11
C GLY A 38 26.47 -15.30 16.04
N ILE A 39 25.57 -14.33 16.18
CA ILE A 39 24.44 -14.13 15.28
C ILE A 39 24.81 -13.04 14.27
N HIS A 40 24.76 -13.41 12.99
CA HIS A 40 25.06 -12.51 11.88
C HIS A 40 23.80 -12.18 11.08
N PHE A 41 23.55 -10.89 10.89
CA PHE A 41 22.56 -10.42 9.93
C PHE A 41 23.27 -10.15 8.60
N ILE A 42 22.95 -10.97 7.60
CA ILE A 42 23.62 -10.97 6.29
C ILE A 42 22.57 -10.94 5.19
N THR A 43 22.79 -10.10 4.18
CA THR A 43 22.01 -10.09 2.94
C THR A 43 22.35 -11.32 2.10
N THR A 44 21.35 -11.86 1.41
CA THR A 44 21.52 -13.10 0.64
C THR A 44 22.65 -13.02 -0.38
N ARG A 45 22.81 -11.87 -1.04
CA ARG A 45 23.87 -11.63 -2.03
C ARG A 45 25.28 -11.73 -1.43
N ILE A 46 25.51 -11.15 -0.25
CA ILE A 46 26.81 -11.22 0.43
C ILE A 46 27.08 -12.66 0.87
N LEU A 47 26.07 -13.32 1.45
CA LEU A 47 26.19 -14.70 1.90
C LEU A 47 26.59 -15.64 0.76
N VAL A 48 25.95 -15.55 -0.41
CA VAL A 48 26.29 -16.38 -1.57
C VAL A 48 27.74 -16.20 -2.00
N VAL A 49 28.22 -14.95 -2.09
CA VAL A 49 29.60 -14.66 -2.48
C VAL A 49 30.59 -15.18 -1.45
N ASP A 50 30.31 -15.01 -0.17
CA ASP A 50 31.20 -15.43 0.90
C ASP A 50 31.22 -16.97 1.06
N LEU A 51 30.10 -17.66 0.80
CA LEU A 51 30.02 -19.13 0.72
C LEU A 51 30.82 -19.68 -0.48
N LEU A 52 30.69 -19.07 -1.67
CA LEU A 52 31.43 -19.49 -2.88
C LEU A 52 32.94 -19.28 -2.75
N LYS A 53 33.35 -18.18 -2.11
CA LYS A 53 34.76 -17.88 -1.84
C LYS A 53 35.33 -18.61 -0.63
N ASN A 54 34.56 -19.49 0.01
CA ASN A 54 34.95 -20.24 1.21
C ASN A 54 35.47 -19.35 2.36
N ARG A 55 34.91 -18.13 2.51
CA ARG A 55 35.30 -17.20 3.59
C ARG A 55 34.65 -17.54 4.92
N ILE A 56 33.52 -18.25 4.86
CA ILE A 56 32.79 -18.73 6.01
C ILE A 56 33.07 -20.23 6.13
N PRO A 57 33.55 -20.72 7.29
CA PRO A 57 33.63 -22.15 7.54
C PRO A 57 32.21 -22.72 7.67
N ILE A 58 31.69 -23.27 6.57
CA ILE A 58 30.29 -23.74 6.45
C ILE A 58 29.97 -24.82 7.48
N GLU A 59 30.96 -25.66 7.81
CA GLU A 59 30.87 -26.74 8.79
C GLU A 59 30.59 -26.23 10.21
N MET A 60 31.07 -25.03 10.56
CA MET A 60 30.91 -24.43 11.89
C MET A 60 29.57 -23.71 12.07
N ILE A 61 28.76 -23.59 11.01
CA ILE A 61 27.46 -22.90 11.07
C ILE A 61 26.44 -23.79 11.77
N THR A 62 26.00 -23.38 12.97
CA THR A 62 24.98 -24.12 13.74
C THR A 62 23.62 -24.18 13.04
N GLY A 63 23.24 -23.13 12.31
CA GLY A 63 21.99 -23.13 11.57
C GLY A 63 21.68 -21.81 10.87
N ILE A 64 20.67 -21.85 10.00
CA ILE A 64 20.19 -20.71 9.21
C ILE A 64 18.71 -20.45 9.52
N VAL A 65 18.39 -19.19 9.77
CA VAL A 65 17.01 -18.72 9.94
C VAL A 65 16.61 -17.82 8.78
N VAL A 66 15.49 -18.14 8.14
CA VAL A 66 14.89 -17.36 7.05
C VAL A 66 13.57 -16.77 7.52
N LEU A 67 13.40 -15.44 7.46
CA LEU A 67 12.23 -14.76 8.04
C LEU A 67 11.03 -14.63 7.08
N ARG A 68 11.30 -14.59 5.76
CA ARG A 68 10.27 -14.48 4.71
C ARG A 68 10.33 -15.69 3.80
N ALA A 69 10.04 -16.86 4.36
CA ALA A 69 10.10 -18.14 3.65
C ALA A 69 9.19 -18.20 2.42
N HIS A 70 8.07 -17.48 2.42
CA HIS A 70 7.12 -17.46 1.29
C HIS A 70 7.67 -16.83 0.00
N MET A 71 8.80 -16.12 0.07
CA MET A 71 9.46 -15.51 -1.10
C MET A 71 10.48 -16.42 -1.76
N ILE A 72 10.72 -17.61 -1.21
CA ILE A 72 11.75 -18.52 -1.73
C ILE A 72 11.19 -19.27 -2.94
N ILE A 73 11.79 -19.01 -4.09
CA ILE A 73 11.56 -19.75 -5.35
C ILE A 73 12.88 -20.43 -5.73
N GLU A 74 12.83 -21.48 -6.55
CA GLU A 74 14.02 -22.23 -6.99
C GLU A 74 15.11 -21.36 -7.64
N SER A 75 14.73 -20.28 -8.32
CA SER A 75 15.62 -19.32 -8.98
C SER A 75 16.15 -18.22 -8.05
N CYS A 76 15.67 -18.12 -6.81
CA CYS A 76 16.08 -17.10 -5.87
C CYS A 76 17.47 -17.38 -5.28
N GLN A 77 18.19 -16.32 -4.92
CA GLN A 77 19.52 -16.43 -4.31
C GLN A 77 19.48 -17.16 -2.96
N GLU A 78 18.35 -17.08 -2.24
CA GLU A 78 18.13 -17.73 -0.95
C GLU A 78 18.17 -19.24 -1.09
N ALA A 79 17.45 -19.79 -2.08
CA ALA A 79 17.44 -21.22 -2.37
C ALA A 79 18.85 -21.71 -2.76
N PHE A 80 19.58 -20.90 -3.52
CA PHE A 80 20.97 -21.21 -3.88
C PHE A 80 21.91 -21.21 -2.67
N ALA A 81 21.80 -20.22 -1.77
CA ALA A 81 22.59 -20.16 -0.54
C ALA A 81 22.32 -21.37 0.36
N LEU A 82 21.05 -21.77 0.52
CA LEU A 82 20.66 -22.95 1.29
C LEU A 82 21.16 -24.26 0.68
N ARG A 83 21.15 -24.37 -0.67
CA ARG A 83 21.73 -25.51 -1.38
C ARG A 83 23.23 -25.63 -1.11
N LEU A 84 23.99 -24.53 -1.20
CA LEU A 84 25.43 -24.53 -0.88
C LEU A 84 25.69 -24.91 0.59
N TYR A 85 24.88 -24.40 1.50
CA TYR A 85 24.94 -24.73 2.92
C TYR A 85 24.73 -26.24 3.15
N ARG A 86 23.68 -26.83 2.57
CA ARG A 86 23.35 -28.26 2.73
C ARG A 86 24.31 -29.22 2.06
N GLN A 87 25.02 -28.80 1.01
CA GLN A 87 26.05 -29.62 0.39
C GLN A 87 27.24 -29.91 1.32
N ARG A 88 27.60 -28.96 2.19
CA ARG A 88 28.76 -29.10 3.09
C ARG A 88 28.39 -29.35 4.54
N ASN A 89 27.26 -28.82 5.01
CA ASN A 89 26.83 -28.96 6.40
C ASN A 89 25.49 -29.70 6.49
N ARG A 90 25.57 -30.93 7.01
CA ARG A 90 24.41 -31.81 7.26
C ARG A 90 23.87 -31.71 8.67
N GLU A 91 24.65 -31.23 9.63
CA GLU A 91 24.29 -31.23 11.06
C GLU A 91 23.49 -29.99 11.47
N GLY A 92 23.77 -28.83 10.86
CA GLY A 92 23.12 -27.60 11.30
C GLY A 92 21.65 -27.51 10.87
N PHE A 93 20.86 -26.69 11.58
CA PHE A 93 19.41 -26.61 11.35
C PHE A 93 19.04 -25.54 10.32
N VAL A 94 17.91 -25.72 9.62
CA VAL A 94 17.28 -24.66 8.82
C VAL A 94 15.88 -24.42 9.37
N LYS A 95 15.53 -23.16 9.64
CA LYS A 95 14.19 -22.77 10.09
C LYS A 95 13.68 -21.62 9.23
N GLY A 96 12.48 -21.81 8.66
CA GLY A 96 11.78 -20.79 7.90
C GLY A 96 10.57 -20.25 8.67
N PHE A 97 10.50 -18.95 8.84
CA PHE A 97 9.30 -18.25 9.30
C PHE A 97 8.60 -17.59 8.11
N SER A 98 7.28 -17.48 8.20
CA SER A 98 6.48 -16.72 7.24
C SER A 98 5.25 -16.16 7.93
N ASN A 99 4.89 -14.93 7.58
CA ASN A 99 3.69 -14.24 8.05
C ASN A 99 2.55 -14.23 7.01
N SER A 100 2.80 -14.69 5.78
CA SER A 100 1.82 -14.71 4.69
C SER A 100 1.43 -16.13 4.32
N ALA A 101 0.32 -16.61 4.88
CA ALA A 101 -0.25 -17.91 4.52
C ALA A 101 -0.80 -17.91 3.08
N GLU A 102 -1.41 -16.81 2.66
CA GLU A 102 -2.01 -16.66 1.33
C GLU A 102 -0.99 -16.71 0.18
N SER A 103 0.28 -16.42 0.43
CA SER A 103 1.32 -16.54 -0.59
C SER A 103 1.59 -18.00 -0.97
N PHE A 104 1.31 -18.94 -0.07
CA PHE A 104 1.48 -20.36 -0.32
C PHE A 104 0.31 -21.01 -1.06
N THR A 105 -0.85 -20.35 -1.08
CA THR A 105 -2.02 -20.83 -1.82
C THR A 105 -1.97 -20.43 -3.29
N PHE A 106 -0.99 -19.62 -3.70
CA PHE A 106 -0.87 -19.17 -5.06
C PHE A 106 -0.09 -20.17 -5.91
N GLY A 107 -0.69 -20.62 -7.00
CA GLY A 107 -0.07 -21.55 -7.95
C GLY A 107 -0.10 -23.01 -7.49
N TYR A 108 0.22 -23.90 -8.42
CA TYR A 108 0.18 -25.34 -8.17
C TYR A 108 1.41 -25.81 -7.39
N GLY A 109 1.21 -26.47 -6.25
CA GLY A 109 2.28 -27.13 -5.48
C GLY A 109 3.31 -26.18 -4.85
N GLN A 110 2.95 -24.92 -4.57
CA GLN A 110 3.88 -23.93 -4.05
C GLN A 110 4.42 -24.27 -2.65
N VAL A 111 3.60 -24.88 -1.80
CA VAL A 111 4.02 -25.36 -0.47
C VAL A 111 5.15 -26.37 -0.58
N ASP A 112 4.97 -27.41 -1.40
CA ASP A 112 5.96 -28.47 -1.60
C ASP A 112 7.26 -27.92 -2.16
N ARG A 113 7.18 -27.01 -3.13
CA ARG A 113 8.35 -26.30 -3.69
C ARG A 113 9.12 -25.54 -2.62
N VAL A 114 8.44 -24.78 -1.77
CA VAL A 114 9.11 -23.99 -0.72
C VAL A 114 9.74 -24.89 0.35
N ILE A 115 9.03 -25.94 0.79
CA ILE A 115 9.53 -26.93 1.75
C ILE A 115 10.81 -27.59 1.21
N ASN A 116 10.78 -28.05 -0.04
CA ASN A 116 11.92 -28.68 -0.70
C ASN A 116 13.10 -27.71 -0.87
N ASN A 117 12.85 -26.46 -1.25
CA ASN A 117 13.90 -25.44 -1.40
C ASN A 117 14.51 -25.00 -0.06
N LEU A 118 13.75 -25.08 1.03
CA LEU A 118 14.21 -24.81 2.38
C LEU A 118 14.96 -25.98 3.01
N TYR A 119 14.83 -27.20 2.47
CA TYR A 119 15.33 -28.44 3.09
C TYR A 119 14.80 -28.62 4.51
N VAL A 120 13.50 -28.43 4.70
CA VAL A 120 12.79 -28.67 5.96
C VAL A 120 11.88 -29.88 5.82
N GLU A 121 11.75 -30.66 6.89
CA GLU A 121 10.94 -31.89 6.89
C GLU A 121 9.50 -31.62 7.36
N GLU A 122 9.34 -30.70 8.31
CA GLU A 122 8.05 -30.42 8.95
C GLU A 122 7.62 -28.97 8.74
N MET A 123 6.34 -28.79 8.43
CA MET A 123 5.69 -27.48 8.35
C MET A 123 4.64 -27.37 9.45
N PHE A 124 4.82 -26.39 10.34
CA PHE A 124 3.84 -26.08 11.39
C PHE A 124 2.98 -24.88 11.00
N VAL A 125 1.66 -25.06 11.01
CA VAL A 125 0.69 -23.98 10.75
C VAL A 125 -0.03 -23.66 12.05
N TRP A 126 -0.03 -22.37 12.43
CA TRP A 126 -0.61 -21.87 13.68
C TRP A 126 -1.75 -20.88 13.39
N PRO A 127 -2.96 -21.36 13.03
CA PRO A 127 -4.07 -20.48 12.71
C PRO A 127 -4.69 -19.85 13.98
N ARG A 128 -5.27 -18.65 13.84
CA ARG A 128 -5.86 -17.91 14.97
C ARG A 128 -7.01 -18.63 15.68
N PHE A 129 -7.68 -19.56 15.00
CA PHE A 129 -8.79 -20.35 15.55
C PHE A 129 -8.33 -21.58 16.35
N GLN A 130 -7.03 -21.87 16.43
CA GLN A 130 -6.52 -22.98 17.22
C GLN A 130 -6.81 -22.77 18.71
N SER A 131 -7.25 -23.83 19.40
CA SER A 131 -7.70 -23.79 20.80
C SER A 131 -6.70 -23.13 21.76
N LEU A 132 -5.41 -23.46 21.64
CA LEU A 132 -4.33 -22.90 22.47
C LEU A 132 -4.21 -21.37 22.31
N ILE A 133 -4.28 -20.90 21.06
CA ILE A 133 -4.15 -19.48 20.71
C ILE A 133 -5.41 -18.74 21.16
N GLN A 134 -6.59 -19.30 20.90
CA GLN A 134 -7.86 -18.72 21.32
C GLN A 134 -7.95 -18.58 22.84
N ALA A 135 -7.53 -19.60 23.59
CA ALA A 135 -7.51 -19.54 25.06
C ALA A 135 -6.63 -18.41 25.59
N THR A 136 -5.51 -18.14 24.93
CA THR A 136 -4.56 -17.08 25.33
C THR A 136 -5.04 -15.69 24.92
N LEU A 137 -5.52 -15.53 23.68
CA LEU A 137 -5.92 -14.24 23.11
C LEU A 137 -7.28 -13.75 23.61
N LYS A 138 -8.24 -14.66 23.88
CA LYS A 138 -9.59 -14.31 24.33
C LYS A 138 -9.59 -13.57 25.67
N LYS A 139 -8.55 -13.75 26.50
CA LYS A 139 -8.38 -13.02 27.76
C LYS A 139 -8.16 -11.50 27.54
N TYR A 140 -7.61 -11.11 26.40
CA TYR A 140 -7.22 -9.72 26.09
C TYR A 140 -8.01 -9.17 24.89
N GLU A 141 -9.23 -9.65 24.67
CA GLU A 141 -10.07 -9.21 23.55
C GLU A 141 -10.46 -7.73 23.70
N PRO A 142 -10.15 -6.87 22.72
CA PRO A 142 -10.59 -5.48 22.74
C PRO A 142 -12.09 -5.40 22.44
N VAL A 143 -12.77 -4.40 23.01
CA VAL A 143 -14.14 -4.07 22.61
C VAL A 143 -14.10 -3.45 21.21
N ILE A 144 -14.71 -4.14 20.24
CA ILE A 144 -14.81 -3.69 18.86
C ILE A 144 -16.20 -3.09 18.65
N VAL A 145 -16.24 -1.86 18.10
CA VAL A 145 -17.48 -1.21 17.67
C VAL A 145 -17.39 -1.03 16.16
N GLU A 146 -18.27 -1.70 15.42
CA GLU A 146 -18.30 -1.66 13.97
C GLU A 146 -19.31 -0.61 13.48
N PHE A 147 -18.85 0.30 12.63
CA PHE A 147 -19.69 1.34 12.03
C PHE A 147 -19.86 1.08 10.53
N HIS A 148 -21.10 0.87 10.12
CA HIS A 148 -21.46 0.74 8.70
C HIS A 148 -21.72 2.12 8.10
N VAL A 149 -20.76 2.62 7.32
CA VAL A 149 -20.91 3.88 6.59
C VAL A 149 -21.32 3.57 5.14
N PRO A 150 -22.57 3.85 4.73
CA PRO A 150 -23.00 3.60 3.36
C PRO A 150 -22.29 4.53 2.38
N MET A 151 -22.07 4.04 1.16
CA MET A 151 -21.61 4.88 0.05
C MET A 151 -22.77 5.77 -0.42
N SER A 152 -22.44 6.95 -0.96
CA SER A 152 -23.47 7.79 -1.55
C SER A 152 -23.99 7.20 -2.86
N GLN A 153 -25.19 7.61 -3.27
CA GLN A 153 -25.79 7.15 -4.53
C GLN A 153 -24.91 7.49 -5.73
N LYS A 154 -24.31 8.69 -5.75
CA LYS A 154 -23.38 9.13 -6.80
C LYS A 154 -22.10 8.28 -6.84
N MET A 155 -21.56 7.89 -5.68
CA MET A 155 -20.40 6.98 -5.62
C MET A 155 -20.75 5.57 -6.12
N THR A 156 -21.91 5.06 -5.72
CA THR A 156 -22.38 3.72 -6.13
C THR A 156 -22.61 3.66 -7.64
N SER A 157 -23.17 4.71 -8.23
CA SER A 157 -23.33 4.85 -9.68
C SER A 157 -21.99 4.80 -10.40
N ILE A 158 -21.00 5.61 -9.97
CA ILE A 158 -19.65 5.60 -10.54
C ILE A 158 -19.01 4.21 -10.46
N GLN A 159 -19.19 3.50 -9.34
CA GLN A 159 -18.63 2.14 -9.20
C GLN A 159 -19.31 1.13 -10.13
N ALA A 160 -20.63 1.23 -10.31
CA ALA A 160 -21.35 0.39 -11.26
C ALA A 160 -20.86 0.64 -12.69
N ASP A 161 -20.72 1.91 -13.08
CA ASP A 161 -20.21 2.30 -14.40
C ASP A 161 -18.78 1.74 -14.62
N ILE A 162 -17.89 1.85 -13.61
CA ILE A 162 -16.53 1.29 -13.70
C ILE A 162 -16.56 -0.24 -13.83
N LEU A 163 -17.42 -0.93 -13.08
CA LEU A 163 -17.56 -2.40 -13.16
C LEU A 163 -18.06 -2.84 -14.53
N ASP A 164 -19.00 -2.12 -15.13
CA ASP A 164 -19.52 -2.40 -16.46
C ASP A 164 -18.43 -2.23 -17.52
N ILE A 165 -17.63 -1.16 -17.43
CA ILE A 165 -16.47 -0.96 -18.31
C ILE A 165 -15.43 -2.07 -18.11
N MET A 166 -15.09 -2.42 -16.87
CA MET A 166 -14.15 -3.51 -16.58
C MET A 166 -14.64 -4.85 -17.15
N ASN A 167 -15.93 -5.14 -17.04
CA ASN A 167 -16.54 -6.35 -17.60
C ASN A 167 -16.43 -6.38 -19.12
N TYR A 168 -16.66 -5.24 -19.79
CA TYR A 168 -16.45 -5.10 -21.22
C TYR A 168 -14.98 -5.38 -21.61
N LEU A 169 -14.02 -4.76 -20.92
CA LEU A 169 -12.59 -4.96 -21.23
C LEU A 169 -12.13 -6.40 -20.98
N VAL A 170 -12.59 -7.05 -19.90
CA VAL A 170 -12.27 -8.46 -19.64
C VAL A 170 -12.81 -9.37 -20.74
N LYS A 171 -14.03 -9.11 -21.23
CA LYS A 171 -14.61 -9.86 -22.36
C LYS A 171 -13.81 -9.66 -23.64
N GLU A 172 -13.39 -8.42 -23.93
CA GLU A 172 -12.55 -8.13 -25.10
C GLU A 172 -11.17 -8.80 -25.01
N VAL A 173 -10.53 -8.80 -23.84
CA VAL A 173 -9.26 -9.50 -23.61
C VAL A 173 -9.40 -11.00 -23.89
N LYS A 174 -10.48 -11.63 -23.41
CA LYS A 174 -10.77 -13.05 -23.67
C LYS A 174 -11.09 -13.33 -25.14
N ARG A 175 -11.78 -12.40 -25.82
CA ARG A 175 -12.12 -12.52 -27.24
C ARG A 175 -10.89 -12.48 -28.14
N ILE A 176 -9.93 -11.60 -27.84
CA ILE A 176 -8.72 -11.42 -28.65
C ILE A 176 -7.74 -12.58 -28.50
N ASN A 177 -7.71 -13.25 -27.35
CA ASN A 177 -6.73 -14.30 -27.06
C ASN A 177 -7.43 -15.62 -26.64
N PRO A 178 -8.11 -16.31 -27.57
CA PRO A 178 -8.85 -17.54 -27.27
C PRO A 178 -7.95 -18.74 -26.91
N HIS A 179 -6.66 -18.67 -27.25
CA HIS A 179 -5.69 -19.74 -27.02
C HIS A 179 -5.05 -19.71 -25.63
N ILE A 180 -5.26 -18.64 -24.85
CA ILE A 180 -4.72 -18.49 -23.51
C ILE A 180 -5.82 -18.84 -22.51
N ASP A 181 -5.52 -19.72 -21.57
CA ASP A 181 -6.46 -20.08 -20.51
C ASP A 181 -6.58 -18.91 -19.50
N MET A 182 -7.57 -18.04 -19.71
CA MET A 182 -7.81 -16.83 -18.90
C MET A 182 -8.92 -17.02 -17.85
N GLN A 183 -9.05 -18.22 -17.29
CA GLN A 183 -10.06 -18.49 -16.26
C GLN A 183 -9.94 -17.58 -15.04
N GLU A 184 -8.70 -17.24 -14.64
CA GLU A 184 -8.44 -16.39 -13.48
C GLU A 184 -8.65 -14.88 -13.75
N ILE A 185 -8.77 -14.45 -15.01
CA ILE A 185 -9.09 -13.06 -15.35
C ILE A 185 -10.61 -12.87 -15.30
N THR A 186 -11.14 -12.70 -14.09
CA THR A 186 -12.54 -12.37 -13.82
C THR A 186 -12.66 -10.94 -13.31
N VAL A 187 -13.83 -10.32 -13.45
CA VAL A 187 -14.10 -8.97 -12.93
C VAL A 187 -13.82 -8.92 -11.42
N GLU A 188 -14.20 -9.96 -10.68
CA GLU A 188 -13.95 -10.09 -9.24
C GLU A 188 -12.45 -10.04 -8.93
N ASN A 189 -11.64 -10.83 -9.65
CA ASN A 189 -10.20 -10.86 -9.46
C ASN A 189 -9.55 -9.53 -9.85
N CYS A 190 -10.07 -8.83 -10.87
CA CYS A 190 -9.60 -7.50 -11.27
C CYS A 190 -9.73 -6.45 -10.15
N VAL A 191 -10.74 -6.56 -9.29
CA VAL A 191 -10.93 -5.64 -8.16
C VAL A 191 -9.99 -5.97 -6.99
N THR A 192 -9.58 -7.23 -6.83
CA THR A 192 -8.74 -7.64 -5.70
C THR A 192 -7.36 -6.99 -5.73
N LYS A 193 -6.76 -6.75 -4.55
CA LYS A 193 -5.42 -6.14 -4.45
C LYS A 193 -4.34 -6.91 -5.22
N LYS A 194 -4.47 -8.24 -5.31
CA LYS A 194 -3.49 -9.15 -5.93
C LYS A 194 -3.67 -9.37 -7.43
N PHE A 195 -4.60 -8.67 -8.09
CA PHE A 195 -4.79 -8.77 -9.55
C PHE A 195 -3.49 -8.67 -10.36
N HIS A 196 -2.59 -7.75 -10.02
CA HIS A 196 -1.31 -7.59 -10.72
C HIS A 196 -0.45 -8.86 -10.68
N LYS A 197 -0.43 -9.57 -9.55
CA LYS A 197 0.31 -10.83 -9.39
C LYS A 197 -0.32 -11.97 -10.17
N ILE A 198 -1.66 -12.04 -10.17
CA ILE A 198 -2.41 -12.99 -11.02
C ILE A 198 -2.07 -12.74 -12.50
N LEU A 199 -2.10 -11.48 -12.91
CA LEU A 199 -1.84 -11.07 -14.28
C LEU A 199 -0.41 -11.41 -14.71
N GLN A 200 0.60 -11.12 -13.86
CA GLN A 200 1.99 -11.50 -14.11
C GLN A 200 2.15 -13.01 -14.25
N LEU A 201 1.58 -13.80 -13.33
CA LEU A 201 1.76 -15.24 -13.33
C LEU A 201 1.14 -15.93 -14.56
N GLN A 202 0.03 -15.41 -15.07
CA GLN A 202 -0.62 -15.93 -16.27
C GLN A 202 0.00 -15.40 -17.57
N LEU A 203 0.41 -14.13 -17.60
CA LEU A 203 0.76 -13.45 -18.84
C LEU A 203 2.25 -13.25 -19.06
N ASP A 204 3.13 -13.34 -18.04
CA ASP A 204 4.57 -13.08 -18.21
C ASP A 204 5.22 -14.09 -19.17
N THR A 205 4.80 -15.36 -19.12
CA THR A 205 5.33 -16.42 -19.98
C THR A 205 5.00 -16.20 -21.45
N VAL A 206 3.87 -15.56 -21.74
CA VAL A 206 3.35 -15.29 -23.09
C VAL A 206 3.36 -13.81 -23.45
N TRP A 207 3.97 -12.95 -22.64
CA TRP A 207 3.88 -11.49 -22.77
C TRP A 207 4.39 -10.98 -24.11
N HIS A 208 5.42 -11.63 -24.64
CA HIS A 208 6.01 -11.34 -25.94
C HIS A 208 5.09 -11.73 -27.11
N GLN A 209 4.13 -12.64 -26.90
CA GLN A 209 3.19 -13.13 -27.91
C GLN A 209 1.90 -12.30 -27.93
N LEU A 210 1.63 -11.53 -26.88
CA LEU A 210 0.43 -10.70 -26.79
C LEU A 210 0.48 -9.52 -27.76
N SER A 211 -0.66 -9.27 -28.42
CA SER A 211 -0.85 -8.10 -29.27
C SER A 211 -0.74 -6.79 -28.47
N GLN A 212 -0.34 -5.71 -29.14
CA GLN A 212 -0.31 -4.37 -28.54
C GLN A 212 -1.69 -3.96 -28.01
N GLN A 213 -2.77 -4.36 -28.70
CA GLN A 213 -4.15 -4.13 -28.26
C GLN A 213 -4.45 -4.80 -26.91
N THR A 214 -4.06 -6.06 -26.72
CA THR A 214 -4.23 -6.75 -25.42
C THR A 214 -3.44 -6.06 -24.31
N LYS A 215 -2.21 -5.62 -24.59
CA LYS A 215 -1.38 -4.88 -23.62
C LYS A 215 -2.02 -3.55 -23.20
N MET A 216 -2.63 -2.83 -24.15
CA MET A 216 -3.40 -1.60 -23.86
C MET A 216 -4.62 -1.89 -22.97
N LEU A 217 -5.42 -2.92 -23.30
CA LEU A 217 -6.58 -3.32 -22.48
C LEU A 217 -6.19 -3.67 -21.04
N ILE A 218 -5.07 -4.38 -20.86
CA ILE A 218 -4.52 -4.69 -19.54
C ILE A 218 -4.11 -3.42 -18.78
N SER A 219 -3.47 -2.48 -19.47
CA SER A 219 -3.12 -1.19 -18.86
C SER A 219 -4.36 -0.43 -18.40
N ASP A 220 -5.40 -0.40 -19.23
CA ASP A 220 -6.68 0.23 -18.89
C ASP A 220 -7.39 -0.46 -17.71
N LEU A 221 -7.31 -1.79 -17.58
CA LEU A 221 -7.80 -2.50 -16.39
C LEU A 221 -7.09 -2.06 -15.10
N LYS A 222 -5.78 -1.79 -15.16
CA LYS A 222 -5.03 -1.23 -14.01
C LYS A 222 -5.52 0.18 -13.67
N VAL A 223 -5.77 1.02 -14.68
CA VAL A 223 -6.31 2.37 -14.51
C VAL A 223 -7.70 2.34 -13.87
N LEU A 224 -8.62 1.52 -14.40
CA LEU A 224 -10.00 1.41 -13.87
C LEU A 224 -10.03 0.91 -12.43
N ARG A 225 -9.17 -0.05 -12.09
CA ARG A 225 -9.01 -0.48 -10.69
C ARG A 225 -8.54 0.67 -9.80
N SER A 226 -7.56 1.46 -10.25
CA SER A 226 -7.09 2.64 -9.52
C SER A 226 -8.20 3.67 -9.32
N LEU A 227 -9.02 3.93 -10.35
CA LEU A 227 -10.19 4.80 -10.27
C LEU A 227 -11.26 4.28 -9.30
N MET A 228 -11.49 2.97 -9.27
CA MET A 228 -12.43 2.34 -8.32
C MET A 228 -11.98 2.55 -6.87
N ILE A 229 -10.70 2.33 -6.57
CA ILE A 229 -10.11 2.57 -5.25
C ILE A 229 -10.15 4.08 -4.93
N SER A 230 -9.79 4.93 -5.89
CA SER A 230 -9.82 6.39 -5.74
C SER A 230 -11.23 6.89 -5.38
N THR A 231 -12.27 6.32 -5.97
CA THR A 231 -13.66 6.67 -5.67
C THR A 231 -14.03 6.49 -4.19
N ILE A 232 -13.44 5.49 -3.50
CA ILE A 232 -13.70 5.18 -2.09
C ILE A 232 -12.82 5.98 -1.13
N TYR A 233 -11.54 6.18 -1.49
CA TYR A 233 -10.51 6.68 -0.56
C TYR A 233 -10.11 8.13 -0.81
N HIS A 234 -10.25 8.65 -2.03
CA HIS A 234 -9.90 10.03 -2.37
C HIS A 234 -11.14 10.94 -2.36
N ASP A 235 -10.91 12.25 -2.33
CA ASP A 235 -11.95 13.26 -2.41
C ASP A 235 -12.57 13.36 -3.82
N CYS A 236 -13.79 13.90 -3.86
CA CYS A 236 -14.56 14.08 -5.10
C CYS A 236 -13.85 14.99 -6.12
N ILE A 237 -13.03 15.94 -5.66
CA ILE A 237 -12.35 16.93 -6.50
C ILE A 237 -11.13 16.30 -7.19
N SER A 238 -10.28 15.61 -6.42
CA SER A 238 -9.14 14.87 -6.94
C SER A 238 -9.59 13.77 -7.91
N LEU A 239 -10.68 13.05 -7.60
CA LEU A 239 -11.29 12.08 -8.52
C LEU A 239 -11.73 12.75 -9.83
N TYR A 240 -12.46 13.86 -9.75
CA TYR A 240 -12.91 14.60 -10.93
C TYR A 240 -11.74 15.13 -11.77
N ALA A 241 -10.71 15.68 -11.14
CA ALA A 241 -9.51 16.14 -11.84
C ALA A 241 -8.77 14.98 -12.55
N THR A 242 -8.71 13.82 -11.90
CA THR A 242 -8.12 12.60 -12.47
C THR A 242 -8.94 12.09 -13.66
N LEU A 243 -10.26 12.00 -13.53
CA LEU A 243 -11.17 11.61 -14.61
C LEU A 243 -11.09 12.56 -15.81
N LYS A 244 -10.95 13.86 -15.56
CA LYS A 244 -10.81 14.87 -16.63
C LYS A 244 -9.57 14.62 -17.50
N LYS A 245 -8.47 14.10 -16.93
CA LYS A 245 -7.27 13.73 -17.71
C LYS A 245 -7.58 12.58 -18.67
N TYR A 246 -8.36 11.60 -18.24
CA TYR A 246 -8.76 10.45 -19.07
C TYR A 246 -9.81 10.78 -20.12
N LYS A 247 -10.55 11.90 -19.96
CA LYS A 247 -11.45 12.44 -20.99
C LYS A 247 -10.72 13.22 -22.10
N SER A 248 -9.42 13.48 -21.96
CA SER A 248 -8.66 14.22 -22.97
C SER A 248 -8.57 13.44 -24.30
N ALA A 249 -8.67 14.16 -25.42
CA ALA A 249 -8.63 13.54 -26.76
C ALA A 249 -7.32 12.77 -27.01
N GLU A 250 -6.21 13.22 -26.41
CA GLU A 250 -4.92 12.56 -26.46
C GLU A 250 -4.93 11.18 -25.78
N TYR A 251 -5.58 11.07 -24.61
CA TYR A 251 -5.72 9.79 -23.93
C TYR A 251 -6.67 8.85 -24.68
N VAL A 252 -7.78 9.36 -25.20
CA VAL A 252 -8.76 8.57 -25.96
C VAL A 252 -8.13 7.98 -27.23
N MET A 253 -7.24 8.73 -27.90
CA MET A 253 -6.54 8.27 -29.10
C MET A 253 -5.50 7.17 -28.82
N ASN A 254 -4.92 7.16 -27.62
CA ASN A 254 -3.85 6.24 -27.21
C ASN A 254 -4.31 5.08 -26.31
N SER A 255 -5.60 5.01 -25.97
CA SER A 255 -6.18 3.99 -25.08
C SER A 255 -7.06 3.00 -25.85
N SER A 256 -7.57 1.98 -25.16
CA SER A 256 -8.48 0.98 -25.75
C SER A 256 -9.87 1.53 -26.14
N GLY A 257 -10.10 2.83 -26.01
CA GLY A 257 -11.37 3.48 -26.38
C GLY A 257 -12.47 3.33 -25.33
N TRP A 258 -12.18 2.80 -24.14
CA TRP A 258 -13.18 2.66 -23.08
C TRP A 258 -13.82 3.98 -22.65
N GLY A 259 -13.11 5.10 -22.82
CA GLY A 259 -13.63 6.44 -22.55
C GLY A 259 -14.75 6.91 -23.47
N ILE A 260 -15.04 6.17 -24.56
CA ILE A 260 -16.12 6.46 -25.52
C ILE A 260 -17.40 5.68 -25.17
N LEU A 261 -17.33 4.71 -24.26
CA LEU A 261 -18.49 3.93 -23.85
C LEU A 261 -19.52 4.83 -23.14
N ASP A 262 -20.81 4.53 -23.32
CA ASP A 262 -21.90 5.27 -22.66
C ASP A 262 -21.76 5.24 -21.12
N ALA A 263 -21.28 4.12 -20.57
CA ALA A 263 -20.97 3.99 -19.14
C ALA A 263 -19.85 4.96 -18.70
N ALA A 264 -18.86 5.22 -19.56
CA ALA A 264 -17.80 6.19 -19.25
C ALA A 264 -18.34 7.62 -19.26
N ASP A 265 -19.21 7.97 -20.22
CA ASP A 265 -19.85 9.28 -20.24
C ASP A 265 -20.75 9.51 -19.02
N HIS A 266 -21.53 8.50 -18.63
CA HIS A 266 -22.33 8.53 -17.41
C HIS A 266 -21.46 8.71 -16.15
N MET A 267 -20.33 8.00 -16.08
CA MET A 267 -19.34 8.15 -15.01
C MET A 267 -18.77 9.58 -14.96
N PHE A 268 -18.38 10.15 -16.09
CA PHE A 268 -17.83 11.51 -16.17
C PHE A 268 -18.86 12.56 -15.75
N GLU A 269 -20.11 12.42 -16.18
CA GLU A 269 -21.19 13.32 -15.79
C GLU A 269 -21.50 13.22 -14.30
N THR A 270 -21.58 12.00 -13.76
CA THR A 270 -21.81 11.77 -12.33
C THR A 270 -20.68 12.34 -11.48
N ALA A 271 -19.43 12.20 -11.91
CA ALA A 271 -18.28 12.80 -11.25
C ALA A 271 -18.34 14.34 -11.26
N LYS A 272 -18.77 14.97 -12.37
CA LYS A 272 -19.00 16.42 -12.44
C LYS A 272 -20.09 16.84 -11.43
N LYS A 273 -21.20 16.11 -11.37
CA LYS A 273 -22.31 16.34 -10.41
C LYS A 273 -21.93 16.14 -8.94
N ARG A 274 -20.76 15.54 -8.63
CA ARG A 274 -20.23 15.45 -7.26
C ARG A 274 -19.47 16.71 -6.83
N VAL A 275 -19.01 17.53 -7.78
CA VAL A 275 -18.23 18.76 -7.51
C VAL A 275 -19.08 20.00 -7.74
N PHE A 276 -19.94 19.97 -8.75
CA PHE A 276 -20.79 21.09 -9.16
C PHE A 276 -22.27 20.73 -9.01
N ASN A 277 -23.08 21.71 -8.64
CA ASN A 277 -24.53 21.58 -8.64
C ASN A 277 -25.12 21.77 -10.06
N ASP A 278 -26.44 21.62 -10.20
CA ASP A 278 -27.15 21.74 -11.49
C ASP A 278 -27.01 23.14 -12.14
N LYS A 279 -26.61 24.16 -11.36
CA LYS A 279 -26.35 25.54 -11.82
C LYS A 279 -24.87 25.78 -12.16
N GLU A 280 -24.05 24.73 -12.16
CA GLU A 280 -22.59 24.77 -12.30
C GLU A 280 -21.88 25.59 -11.22
N GLU A 281 -22.50 25.72 -10.04
CA GLU A 281 -21.85 26.32 -8.86
C GLU A 281 -21.06 25.24 -8.11
N PHE A 282 -19.92 25.63 -7.55
CA PHE A 282 -19.06 24.77 -6.77
C PHE A 282 -19.72 24.42 -5.43
N GLU A 283 -20.12 23.16 -5.31
CA GLU A 283 -20.76 22.56 -4.14
C GLU A 283 -20.32 21.09 -4.05
N PRO A 284 -19.07 20.84 -3.63
CA PRO A 284 -18.53 19.50 -3.58
C PRO A 284 -19.19 18.66 -2.47
N GLU A 285 -19.54 17.43 -2.83
CA GLU A 285 -20.04 16.44 -1.89
C GLU A 285 -19.00 16.12 -0.81
N TRP A 286 -19.43 16.08 0.46
CA TRP A 286 -18.56 15.67 1.56
C TRP A 286 -18.29 14.17 1.52
N GLY A 287 -17.08 13.75 1.92
CA GLY A 287 -16.78 12.33 2.09
C GLY A 287 -17.69 11.70 3.15
N ALA A 288 -18.36 10.59 2.81
CA ALA A 288 -19.27 9.88 3.72
C ALA A 288 -18.60 9.50 5.07
N LYS A 289 -17.29 9.18 5.02
CA LYS A 289 -16.48 8.87 6.20
C LYS A 289 -16.20 10.07 7.10
N TRP A 290 -16.07 11.27 6.54
CA TRP A 290 -15.74 12.48 7.32
C TRP A 290 -16.87 12.88 8.27
N LYS A 291 -18.12 12.79 7.80
CA LYS A 291 -19.30 13.06 8.64
C LYS A 291 -19.34 12.13 9.85
N SER A 292 -19.22 10.83 9.60
CA SER A 292 -19.23 9.79 10.63
C SER A 292 -18.05 9.94 11.60
N LEU A 293 -16.85 10.26 11.09
CA LEU A 293 -15.68 10.49 11.93
C LEU A 293 -15.84 11.72 12.85
N SER A 294 -16.42 12.80 12.34
CA SER A 294 -16.69 14.00 13.14
C SER A 294 -17.68 13.71 14.27
N GLU A 295 -18.69 12.88 14.00
CA GLU A 295 -19.65 12.42 15.02
C GLU A 295 -18.97 11.58 16.11
N ILE A 296 -18.14 10.61 15.72
CA ILE A 296 -17.37 9.77 16.65
C ILE A 296 -16.45 10.62 17.53
N LEU A 297 -15.71 11.55 16.94
CA LEU A 297 -14.74 12.39 17.66
C LEU A 297 -15.39 13.43 18.57
N ARG A 298 -16.55 13.98 18.19
CA ARG A 298 -17.21 15.07 18.94
C ARG A 298 -18.20 14.58 19.97
N VAL A 299 -18.86 13.47 19.71
CA VAL A 299 -19.99 12.99 20.53
C VAL A 299 -19.60 11.71 21.25
N GLU A 300 -19.25 10.65 20.51
CA GLU A 300 -19.13 9.31 21.08
C GLU A 300 -17.92 9.16 22.00
N ILE A 301 -16.71 9.52 21.54
CA ILE A 301 -15.48 9.39 22.34
C ILE A 301 -15.56 10.26 23.60
N PRO A 302 -15.98 11.54 23.56
CA PRO A 302 -16.14 12.35 24.77
C PRO A 302 -17.20 11.79 25.73
N ASN A 303 -18.30 11.24 25.22
CA ASN A 303 -19.33 10.63 26.06
C ASN A 303 -18.83 9.34 26.72
N ASP A 304 -18.12 8.49 25.99
CA ASP A 304 -17.49 7.29 26.56
C ASP A 304 -16.45 7.65 27.63
N ILE A 305 -15.64 8.68 27.37
CA ILE A 305 -14.68 9.20 28.36
C ILE A 305 -15.41 9.61 29.65
N LYS A 306 -16.53 10.33 29.54
CA LYS A 306 -17.33 10.79 30.69
C LYS A 306 -17.98 9.65 31.46
N LEU A 307 -18.46 8.61 30.79
CA LEU A 307 -19.06 7.45 31.44
C LEU A 307 -18.02 6.58 32.15
N ASN A 308 -16.80 6.50 31.60
CA ASN A 308 -15.75 5.60 32.09
C ASN A 308 -14.67 6.29 32.96
N VAL A 309 -14.91 7.51 33.47
CA VAL A 309 -13.96 8.27 34.29
C VAL A 309 -13.49 7.49 35.53
N GLY A 310 -14.37 6.68 36.14
CA GLY A 310 -14.05 5.91 37.35
C GLY A 310 -13.11 4.71 37.13
N HIS A 311 -12.96 4.22 35.89
CA HIS A 311 -12.17 3.02 35.57
C HIS A 311 -10.82 3.32 34.90
N ARG A 312 -10.52 4.59 34.57
CA ARG A 312 -9.30 4.97 33.84
C ARG A 312 -8.18 5.34 34.80
N LYS A 313 -7.07 4.59 34.74
CA LYS A 313 -5.81 4.90 35.47
C LYS A 313 -5.07 6.12 34.90
N ASN A 314 -5.29 6.46 33.62
CA ASN A 314 -4.62 7.58 32.93
C ASN A 314 -5.57 8.78 32.78
N LYS A 315 -5.09 9.97 33.16
CA LYS A 315 -5.86 11.23 33.12
C LYS A 315 -6.03 11.80 31.71
N SER A 316 -5.19 11.43 30.74
CA SER A 316 -5.28 11.87 29.35
C SER A 316 -5.71 10.71 28.45
N ALA A 317 -6.83 10.89 27.75
CA ALA A 317 -7.25 9.99 26.68
C ALA A 317 -6.53 10.42 25.39
N VAL A 318 -5.57 9.62 24.95
CA VAL A 318 -4.92 9.82 23.64
C VAL A 318 -5.71 9.03 22.61
N VAL A 319 -6.20 9.72 21.57
CA VAL A 319 -6.88 9.08 20.43
C VAL A 319 -5.88 9.00 19.29
N LEU A 320 -5.58 7.77 18.84
CA LEU A 320 -4.72 7.50 17.71
C LEU A 320 -5.58 7.09 16.51
N ILE A 321 -5.63 7.94 15.49
CA ILE A 321 -6.30 7.62 14.22
C ILE A 321 -5.25 7.05 13.27
N LEU A 322 -5.50 5.84 12.78
CA LEU A 322 -4.64 5.17 11.82
C LEU A 322 -5.21 5.33 10.41
N CYS A 323 -4.37 5.80 9.49
CA CYS A 323 -4.71 5.96 8.07
C CYS A 323 -3.82 5.05 7.22
N GLN A 324 -4.26 4.74 5.99
CA GLN A 324 -3.50 3.87 5.09
C GLN A 324 -2.25 4.57 4.54
N ASP A 325 -2.39 5.82 4.06
CA ASP A 325 -1.33 6.52 3.31
C ASP A 325 -1.04 7.92 3.91
N ASN A 326 0.19 8.41 3.75
CA ASN A 326 0.59 9.75 4.21
C ASN A 326 -0.28 10.88 3.61
N LYS A 327 -0.70 10.73 2.35
CA LYS A 327 -1.62 11.68 1.69
C LYS A 327 -2.96 11.76 2.41
N THR A 328 -3.53 10.61 2.77
CA THR A 328 -4.80 10.54 3.53
C THR A 328 -4.64 11.10 4.94
N CYS A 329 -3.47 10.91 5.57
CA CYS A 329 -3.14 11.51 6.87
C CYS A 329 -3.10 13.05 6.78
N TYR A 330 -2.42 13.60 5.76
CA TYR A 330 -2.38 15.03 5.53
C TYR A 330 -3.77 15.61 5.27
N GLN A 331 -4.55 14.99 4.38
CA GLN A 331 -5.93 15.38 4.09
C GLN A 331 -6.80 15.36 5.35
N LEU A 332 -6.70 14.31 6.16
CA LEU A 332 -7.45 14.21 7.41
C LEU A 332 -7.04 15.30 8.41
N ASN A 333 -5.75 15.58 8.53
CA ASN A 333 -5.25 16.66 9.38
C ASN A 333 -5.80 18.03 8.94
N GLN A 334 -5.80 18.31 7.63
CA GLN A 334 -6.41 19.53 7.07
C GLN A 334 -7.92 19.60 7.34
N TYR A 335 -8.62 18.48 7.20
CA TYR A 335 -10.04 18.39 7.53
C TYR A 335 -10.33 18.71 9.00
N LEU A 336 -9.55 18.14 9.93
CA LEU A 336 -9.73 18.35 11.37
C LEU A 336 -9.38 19.79 11.82
N LEU A 337 -8.41 20.43 11.17
CA LEU A 337 -7.99 21.80 11.50
C LEU A 337 -8.87 22.88 10.85
N LEU A 338 -9.19 22.74 9.56
CA LEU A 338 -9.83 23.79 8.76
C LEU A 338 -11.34 23.54 8.53
N GLY A 339 -11.81 22.31 8.71
CA GLY A 339 -13.16 21.88 8.35
C GLY A 339 -13.29 21.41 6.89
N ALA A 340 -14.38 20.69 6.60
CA ALA A 340 -14.65 20.07 5.29
C ALA A 340 -14.61 21.08 4.14
N GLU A 341 -15.33 22.19 4.28
CA GLU A 341 -15.54 23.14 3.19
C GLU A 341 -14.24 23.82 2.76
N ARG A 342 -13.42 24.24 3.73
CA ARG A 342 -12.11 24.87 3.45
C ARG A 342 -11.10 23.88 2.89
N CYS A 343 -11.13 22.64 3.37
CA CYS A 343 -10.26 21.58 2.88
C CYS A 343 -10.56 21.29 1.40
N LEU A 344 -11.84 21.13 1.05
CA LEU A 344 -12.30 20.91 -0.34
C LEU A 344 -11.97 22.11 -1.24
N PHE A 345 -12.14 23.34 -0.75
CA PHE A 345 -11.76 24.52 -1.53
C PHE A 345 -10.25 24.59 -1.80
N HIS A 346 -9.41 24.28 -0.79
CA HIS A 346 -7.96 24.21 -0.97
C HIS A 346 -7.57 23.11 -1.98
N MET A 347 -8.25 21.96 -1.96
CA MET A 347 -8.02 20.88 -2.94
C MET A 347 -8.43 21.27 -4.36
N ALA A 348 -9.49 22.07 -4.53
CA ALA A 348 -9.88 22.59 -5.84
C ALA A 348 -8.80 23.49 -6.45
N LEU A 349 -8.19 24.34 -5.62
CA LEU A 349 -7.08 25.21 -6.02
C LEU A 349 -5.82 24.40 -6.38
N GLN A 350 -5.49 23.37 -5.60
CA GLN A 350 -4.32 22.52 -5.87
C GLN A 350 -4.44 21.68 -7.14
N ASN A 351 -5.67 21.31 -7.54
CA ASN A 351 -5.93 20.46 -8.70
C ASN A 351 -6.39 21.25 -9.95
N ASP A 352 -6.24 22.58 -9.97
CA ASP A 352 -6.64 23.48 -11.08
C ASP A 352 -8.08 23.27 -11.57
N VAL A 353 -9.00 23.00 -10.63
CA VAL A 353 -10.42 22.88 -10.96
C VAL A 353 -11.01 24.28 -11.07
N LYS A 354 -11.46 24.65 -12.27
CA LYS A 354 -12.05 25.97 -12.55
C LYS A 354 -13.31 26.19 -11.71
N VAL A 355 -13.22 27.00 -10.67
CA VAL A 355 -14.37 27.46 -9.87
C VAL A 355 -14.89 28.77 -10.46
N VAL A 356 -15.94 28.69 -11.30
CA VAL A 356 -16.51 29.86 -11.99
C VAL A 356 -17.60 30.53 -11.16
N LYS A 357 -18.41 29.75 -10.44
CA LYS A 357 -19.45 30.22 -9.52
C LYS A 357 -19.39 29.39 -8.23
N MET A 358 -19.59 30.01 -7.07
CA MET A 358 -19.64 29.32 -5.77
C MET A 358 -21.05 29.33 -5.22
N ALA A 359 -21.48 28.25 -4.56
CA ALA A 359 -22.74 28.21 -3.85
C ALA A 359 -22.75 29.19 -2.66
N LYS A 360 -23.93 29.64 -2.22
CA LYS A 360 -24.10 30.63 -1.14
C LYS A 360 -23.39 30.25 0.16
N ASN A 361 -23.38 28.96 0.51
CA ASN A 361 -22.70 28.42 1.70
C ASN A 361 -21.19 28.69 1.68
N TYR A 362 -20.57 28.67 0.50
CA TYR A 362 -19.14 28.97 0.32
C TYR A 362 -18.87 30.47 0.20
N GLN A 363 -19.83 31.26 -0.28
CA GLN A 363 -19.73 32.73 -0.36
C GLN A 363 -19.72 33.36 1.04
N GLU A 364 -20.63 32.93 1.93
CA GLU A 364 -20.69 33.38 3.33
C GLU A 364 -19.40 33.05 4.12
N MET A 365 -18.70 31.97 3.75
CA MET A 365 -17.40 31.59 4.33
C MET A 365 -16.24 32.52 3.92
N ILE A 366 -16.27 33.09 2.72
CA ILE A 366 -15.28 34.08 2.28
C ILE A 366 -15.55 35.42 2.97
N ASP A 367 -16.82 35.81 3.09
CA ASP A 367 -17.20 37.06 3.77
C ASP A 367 -16.90 37.03 5.27
N SER A 368 -17.09 35.87 5.92
CA SER A 368 -16.71 35.65 7.32
C SER A 368 -15.18 35.78 7.56
N LYS A 369 -14.37 35.74 6.50
CA LYS A 369 -12.90 35.83 6.55
C LYS A 369 -12.33 37.24 6.42
N ASN A 370 -13.12 38.27 6.11
CA ASN A 370 -12.65 39.65 6.28
C ASN A 370 -12.34 39.98 7.76
N ILE A 371 -12.84 39.18 8.73
CA ILE A 371 -12.60 39.38 10.17
C ILE A 371 -11.39 38.59 10.71
N ILE A 372 -10.92 37.54 10.02
CA ILE A 372 -9.83 36.66 10.53
C ILE A 372 -8.50 36.87 9.77
N LEU A 373 -8.54 37.32 8.50
CA LEU A 373 -7.32 37.67 7.76
C LEU A 373 -6.64 38.95 8.26
N GLU A 374 -7.36 39.86 8.94
CA GLU A 374 -6.77 41.03 9.60
C GLU A 374 -6.06 40.69 10.92
N LYS A 375 -6.57 39.73 11.70
CA LYS A 375 -5.99 39.39 13.01
C LYS A 375 -4.70 38.58 12.94
N VAL A 376 -4.45 37.87 11.83
CA VAL A 376 -3.17 37.17 11.59
C VAL A 376 -2.10 38.13 11.05
N LYS A 377 -2.47 39.27 10.45
CA LYS A 377 -1.52 40.25 9.91
C LYS A 377 -0.95 41.25 10.94
N LEU A 378 -1.41 41.23 12.20
CA LEU A 378 -0.95 42.15 13.26
C LEU A 378 -0.04 41.51 14.33
N GLN A 379 0.33 40.24 14.20
CA GLN A 379 1.33 39.60 15.07
C GLN A 379 2.34 38.79 14.24
N GLY A 380 3.32 39.47 13.64
CA GLY A 380 4.35 38.78 12.87
C GLY A 380 5.26 39.67 12.03
N THR A 381 5.69 40.82 12.55
CA THR A 381 6.79 41.60 11.97
C THR A 381 7.97 41.67 12.95
N GLN A 382 8.67 40.55 13.10
CA GLN A 382 10.10 40.58 13.42
C GLN A 382 10.82 39.56 12.52
N LYS A 383 11.84 40.06 11.82
CA LYS A 383 12.64 39.40 10.77
C LYS A 383 13.32 38.13 11.31
N PRO A 384 13.47 37.06 10.52
CA PRO A 384 14.50 36.08 10.76
C PRO A 384 15.83 36.51 10.12
N GLU A 385 16.89 36.41 10.91
CA GLU A 385 18.29 36.53 10.51
C GLU A 385 18.70 35.40 9.56
N VAL A 386 19.67 35.72 8.71
CA VAL A 386 20.32 34.83 7.76
C VAL A 386 21.23 33.88 8.50
N VAL A 387 20.98 32.56 8.43
CA VAL A 387 21.96 31.53 8.76
C VAL A 387 21.91 30.40 7.72
N GLY A 388 23.00 30.31 6.96
CA GLY A 388 23.62 29.07 6.49
C GLY A 388 22.78 28.09 5.66
N VAL A 389 22.82 28.25 4.34
CA VAL A 389 22.55 27.19 3.38
C VAL A 389 23.55 26.05 3.59
N SER A 390 23.05 24.83 3.80
CA SER A 390 23.75 23.60 3.47
C SER A 390 22.81 22.76 2.60
N ASP A 391 23.39 22.14 1.57
CA ASP A 391 22.78 21.72 0.32
C ASP A 391 21.57 20.76 0.42
N PRO A 392 20.62 20.82 -0.52
CA PRO A 392 19.53 19.85 -0.65
C PRO A 392 19.96 18.68 -1.55
N GLU A 393 20.88 17.85 -1.07
CA GLU A 393 21.13 16.51 -1.62
C GLU A 393 21.21 15.52 -0.46
N GLU A 394 20.08 15.19 0.15
CA GLU A 394 19.87 13.97 0.96
C GLU A 394 18.46 14.04 1.55
N LEU A 395 17.53 13.27 0.96
CA LEU A 395 16.28 12.72 1.53
C LEU A 395 15.31 12.36 0.39
N GLN A 396 15.77 11.48 -0.50
CA GLN A 396 14.87 10.60 -1.25
C GLN A 396 14.45 9.49 -0.30
N GLY A 397 13.27 9.61 0.29
CA GLY A 397 12.62 8.49 0.97
C GLY A 397 12.12 7.52 -0.08
N GLU A 398 12.77 6.36 -0.17
CA GLU A 398 12.39 5.24 -1.02
C GLU A 398 10.93 4.85 -0.76
N VAL A 399 10.11 5.00 -1.80
CA VAL A 399 8.90 4.20 -1.97
C VAL A 399 9.40 2.80 -2.31
N GLU A 400 9.03 1.78 -1.54
CA GLU A 400 9.28 0.37 -1.89
C GLU A 400 8.61 0.08 -3.25
N GLU A 401 9.37 0.28 -4.32
CA GLU A 401 9.15 -0.35 -5.62
C GLU A 401 9.65 -1.81 -5.50
N ASP A 402 8.77 -2.76 -5.80
CA ASP A 402 9.13 -4.17 -5.94
C ASP A 402 10.31 -4.28 -6.96
N PRO A 403 11.43 -4.95 -6.63
CA PRO A 403 12.68 -4.89 -7.41
C PRO A 403 12.66 -5.68 -8.73
N MET A 404 11.51 -5.79 -9.41
CA MET A 404 11.36 -6.51 -10.68
C MET A 404 11.00 -5.60 -11.88
N ASP A 405 10.66 -4.33 -11.68
CA ASP A 405 10.24 -3.43 -12.76
C ASP A 405 11.41 -2.82 -13.58
N THR A 406 12.67 -3.21 -13.32
CA THR A 406 13.86 -2.67 -14.03
C THR A 406 14.24 -3.39 -15.32
N TYR A 407 13.45 -4.33 -15.83
CA TYR A 407 13.76 -5.09 -17.07
C TYR A 407 12.91 -4.73 -18.30
N GLN A 408 12.45 -3.48 -18.44
CA GLN A 408 11.75 -3.00 -19.66
C GLN A 408 12.44 -1.84 -20.38
N ALA A 409 13.77 -1.77 -20.33
CA ALA A 409 14.57 -0.92 -21.21
C ALA A 409 15.63 -1.76 -21.94
N SER A 410 15.21 -2.50 -22.98
CA SER A 410 16.04 -2.99 -24.09
C SER A 410 15.13 -3.40 -25.23
#